data_AF-A0A970KUQ8-F1
#
_entry.id   AF-A0A970KUQ8-F1
#
_cell.length_a   1.000
_cell.length_b   1.000
_cell.length_c   1.000
_cell.angle_alpha   90.00
_cell.angle_beta   90.00
_cell.angle_gamma   90.00
#
_symmetry.space_group_name_H-M   'P 1'
#
loop_
_entity.id
_entity.type
_entity.pdbx_description
1 polymer ?
#
loop_
_entity_poly.entity_id
_entity_poly.type
_entity_poly.pdbx_seq_one_letter_code
_entity_poly.pdbx_strand_id
1 'polypeptide(L)'
;MSDARRFVPFVIGALVIFGLVAARMFTGDRRLAEPPPDEPSPRPEVETVLEVRPKDLFEFPGDWDQVPKFTATLFYPGQTSWEWLVGEEHAGASQTQAGDACQSCHARAEDELGRALATRGDLEPDPIVGKRAAVNLDVQAAYDDEYLYMRLAWDAQDPGAYHALWRFDGEEWQSFGGPKPVGEGGTPSYEESVSVLLDRFENVRVAPDKRAGFATSGCFITCHDDSRGMAQGSDGAGKYLPMSRTDGEMKSEEEIRELFHDGQFLDLWHWRAALSNPVGYGNDGYVLADRSADTGRVSYSLSEDGPAWMFDEKKVGFKTARLDEMQRNLELFHLIEGQTAVDFDAEAEFQEGDILPVALVREPEGSAGDVQANGSYRDGRWTVVLRRKLDTGNPDDTRFVAGERYNLAFAVHDDFVGGRRHHVSWVYIMGLNREDVQINAVPLAAKETRPEES
;
A
#
# COMPACT_ATOMS: atom_id res chain seq x y z
N MET A 1 -59.40 3.18 -28.59
CA MET A 1 -59.19 4.03 -29.78
C MET A 1 -60.30 5.07 -29.81
N SER A 2 -60.03 6.27 -29.31
CA SER A 2 -60.81 7.46 -29.66
C SER A 2 -59.93 8.69 -29.43
N ASP A 3 -59.32 9.09 -30.54
CA ASP A 3 -58.85 10.43 -30.89
C ASP A 3 -59.83 11.53 -30.42
N ALA A 4 -59.46 12.81 -30.27
CA ALA A 4 -58.19 13.50 -30.34
C ALA A 4 -58.40 14.90 -29.73
N ARG A 5 -57.37 15.33 -28.99
CA ARG A 5 -56.79 16.68 -28.85
C ARG A 5 -57.62 17.90 -29.27
N ARG A 6 -57.71 18.86 -28.34
CA ARG A 6 -57.49 20.33 -28.52
C ARG A 6 -57.11 20.93 -27.16
N PHE A 7 -55.85 21.35 -27.00
CA PHE A 7 -55.35 22.73 -27.03
C PHE A 7 -55.78 23.62 -25.83
N VAL A 8 -54.77 24.01 -25.05
CA VAL A 8 -54.69 24.93 -23.88
C VAL A 8 -53.73 26.06 -24.34
N PRO A 9 -53.83 27.38 -23.97
CA PRO A 9 -53.71 27.93 -22.60
C PRO A 9 -54.62 29.15 -22.27
N PHE A 10 -55.10 29.34 -21.03
CA PHE A 10 -54.48 29.81 -19.76
C PHE A 10 -54.29 31.34 -19.65
N VAL A 11 -55.08 32.00 -18.76
CA VAL A 11 -54.74 33.29 -18.11
C VAL A 11 -55.35 33.35 -16.68
N ILE A 12 -54.43 33.22 -15.71
CA ILE A 12 -54.20 33.91 -14.41
C ILE A 12 -55.31 34.78 -13.75
N GLY A 13 -55.55 34.53 -12.45
CA GLY A 13 -55.98 35.50 -11.41
C GLY A 13 -55.36 35.10 -10.05
N ALA A 14 -54.59 35.96 -9.36
CA ALA A 14 -54.99 36.93 -8.31
C ALA A 14 -55.38 36.25 -6.96
N LEU A 15 -55.00 36.61 -5.72
CA LEU A 15 -54.66 37.89 -5.04
C LEU A 15 -54.15 37.54 -3.59
N VAL A 16 -53.04 38.10 -3.06
CA VAL A 16 -52.90 39.20 -2.03
C VAL A 16 -53.05 38.84 -0.52
N ILE A 17 -51.96 38.81 0.28
CA ILE A 17 -51.37 39.77 1.29
C ILE A 17 -51.98 39.78 2.72
N PHE A 18 -51.12 39.58 3.74
CA PHE A 18 -50.88 40.33 5.02
C PHE A 18 -50.03 39.43 5.94
N GLY A 19 -49.00 39.79 6.73
CA GLY A 19 -48.32 41.03 7.12
C GLY A 19 -47.14 40.64 8.06
N LEU A 20 -46.17 41.56 8.23
CA LEU A 20 -44.87 41.39 8.91
C LEU A 20 -44.94 41.06 10.41
N VAL A 21 -44.06 40.14 10.86
CA VAL A 21 -43.32 40.24 12.14
C VAL A 21 -41.88 39.78 11.89
N ALA A 22 -40.93 40.65 12.23
CA ALA A 22 -39.50 40.36 12.18
C ALA A 22 -39.09 39.48 13.37
N ALA A 23 -38.33 38.42 13.12
CA ALA A 23 -37.49 37.77 14.12
C ALA A 23 -36.13 37.44 13.49
N ARG A 24 -35.11 37.98 14.16
CA ARG A 24 -33.67 37.82 13.95
C ARG A 24 -33.20 36.36 13.96
N MET A 25 -32.00 36.19 13.41
CA MET A 25 -31.01 35.12 13.65
C MET A 25 -31.14 33.82 12.84
N PHE A 26 -30.41 33.78 11.72
CA PHE A 26 -29.66 32.60 11.28
C PHE A 26 -28.31 33.06 10.69
N THR A 27 -27.42 33.55 11.57
CA THR A 27 -25.98 33.40 11.39
C THR A 27 -25.56 32.29 12.32
N GLY A 28 -25.80 31.04 11.88
CA GLY A 28 -25.25 29.86 12.54
C GLY A 28 -23.81 29.69 12.11
N ASP A 29 -22.91 30.44 12.74
CA ASP A 29 -21.48 30.22 12.72
C ASP A 29 -21.24 28.82 13.36
N ARG A 30 -21.24 27.76 12.54
CA ARG A 30 -20.76 26.43 12.94
C ARG A 30 -19.24 26.43 12.84
N ARG A 31 -18.61 27.19 13.73
CA ARG A 31 -17.23 26.87 14.12
C ARG A 31 -17.30 25.56 14.88
N LEU A 32 -16.59 24.56 14.39
CA LEU A 32 -16.09 23.47 15.21
C LEU A 32 -15.50 24.13 16.46
N ALA A 33 -15.94 23.71 17.65
CA ALA A 33 -15.42 24.29 18.88
C ALA A 33 -13.96 23.88 19.05
N GLU A 34 -13.03 24.74 18.62
CA GLU A 34 -11.70 24.78 19.23
C GLU A 34 -11.81 25.46 20.60
N PRO A 35 -11.06 24.97 21.58
CA PRO A 35 -10.42 25.86 22.54
C PRO A 35 -8.89 25.76 22.43
N PRO A 36 -8.18 26.86 22.12
CA PRO A 36 -6.72 26.97 22.31
C PRO A 36 -6.39 27.97 23.45
N PRO A 37 -5.11 28.24 23.77
CA PRO A 37 -3.93 27.38 24.00
C PRO A 37 -3.29 27.72 25.38
N ASP A 38 -2.08 27.26 25.71
CA ASP A 38 -1.04 28.15 26.27
C ASP A 38 0.34 27.45 26.28
N GLU A 39 1.20 27.96 25.39
CA GLU A 39 2.52 27.46 24.99
C GLU A 39 2.53 26.18 24.13
N PRO A 40 2.73 26.29 22.79
CA PRO A 40 3.45 25.23 22.11
C PRO A 40 4.73 24.99 22.91
N SER A 41 5.01 23.74 23.28
CA SER A 41 6.31 23.37 23.86
C SER A 41 7.40 24.05 23.02
N PRO A 42 8.41 24.70 23.63
CA PRO A 42 9.41 25.49 22.91
C PRO A 42 10.21 24.55 22.00
N ARG A 43 9.69 24.36 20.78
CA ARG A 43 10.18 23.41 19.81
C ARG A 43 10.57 24.18 18.56
N PRO A 44 11.71 23.82 17.93
CA PRO A 44 12.24 24.56 16.79
C PRO A 44 11.22 24.63 15.65
N GLU A 45 11.13 25.78 14.99
CA GLU A 45 10.44 25.88 13.69
C GLU A 45 11.17 24.98 12.70
N VAL A 46 10.46 24.02 12.10
CA VAL A 46 11.03 23.11 11.10
C VAL A 46 10.39 23.43 9.75
N GLU A 47 11.23 23.77 8.77
CA GLU A 47 10.84 23.87 7.36
C GLU A 47 10.29 22.52 6.89
N THR A 48 9.13 22.53 6.24
CA THR A 48 8.55 21.36 5.56
C THR A 48 9.41 20.96 4.37
N VAL A 49 10.51 20.26 4.63
CA VAL A 49 11.27 19.51 3.63
C VAL A 49 11.44 18.10 4.19
N LEU A 50 10.70 17.16 3.58
CA LEU A 50 10.86 15.75 3.87
C LEU A 50 12.12 15.25 3.17
N GLU A 51 13.17 15.06 3.95
CA GLU A 51 14.32 14.24 3.63
C GLU A 51 14.22 13.01 4.53
N VAL A 52 13.25 12.13 4.27
CA VAL A 52 13.07 10.90 5.04
C VAL A 52 14.29 10.03 4.77
N ARG A 53 15.34 10.19 5.58
CA ARG A 53 16.58 9.45 5.44
C ARG A 53 17.04 9.00 6.82
N PRO A 54 16.94 7.70 7.15
CA PRO A 54 17.92 7.09 8.03
C PRO A 54 19.33 7.51 7.60
N LYS A 55 20.16 7.93 8.55
CA LYS A 55 21.46 8.60 8.28
C LYS A 55 22.48 7.73 7.53
N ASP A 56 22.25 6.41 7.45
CA ASP A 56 23.12 5.43 6.79
C ASP A 56 22.40 4.62 5.69
N LEU A 57 21.44 5.24 4.99
CA LEU A 57 20.83 4.63 3.81
C LEU A 57 21.80 4.53 2.63
N PHE A 58 21.60 3.52 1.80
CA PHE A 58 22.33 3.41 0.55
C PHE A 58 21.99 4.55 -0.41
N GLU A 59 22.97 4.92 -1.23
CA GLU A 59 22.76 5.80 -2.37
C GLU A 59 22.76 4.98 -3.65
N PHE A 60 21.84 5.29 -4.56
CA PHE A 60 21.85 4.73 -5.90
C PHE A 60 23.14 5.18 -6.61
N PRO A 61 23.99 4.26 -7.08
CA PRO A 61 25.30 4.63 -7.63
C PRO A 61 25.25 5.15 -9.07
N GLY A 62 24.08 5.16 -9.72
CA GLY A 62 23.87 5.62 -11.08
C GLY A 62 23.14 6.97 -11.19
N ASP A 63 22.72 7.29 -12.41
CA ASP A 63 21.88 8.44 -12.72
C ASP A 63 20.50 7.97 -13.20
N TRP A 64 19.45 8.27 -12.41
CA TRP A 64 18.08 7.88 -12.75
C TRP A 64 17.60 8.52 -14.06
N ASP A 65 18.16 9.65 -14.51
CA ASP A 65 17.78 10.26 -15.77
C ASP A 65 18.27 9.45 -17.00
N GLN A 66 19.23 8.54 -16.80
CA GLN A 66 19.72 7.60 -17.82
C GLN A 66 18.99 6.24 -17.80
N VAL A 67 18.17 5.99 -16.78
CA VAL A 67 17.43 4.72 -16.66
C VAL A 67 16.07 4.85 -17.35
N PRO A 68 15.72 3.98 -18.31
CA PRO A 68 14.42 4.03 -18.98
C PRO A 68 13.27 3.98 -17.98
N LYS A 69 12.31 4.90 -18.16
CA LYS A 69 11.09 4.98 -17.35
C LYS A 69 9.94 4.27 -18.04
N PHE A 70 9.31 3.34 -17.32
CA PHE A 70 8.06 2.71 -17.69
C PHE A 70 6.96 3.19 -16.76
N THR A 71 5.77 3.53 -17.28
CA THR A 71 4.62 3.91 -16.44
C THR A 71 3.59 2.78 -16.47
N ALA A 72 3.42 2.12 -15.32
CA ALA A 72 2.38 1.15 -15.08
C ALA A 72 1.11 1.87 -14.62
N THR A 73 -0.03 1.60 -15.27
CA THR A 73 -1.33 2.07 -14.78
C THR A 73 -1.94 0.97 -13.91
N LEU A 74 -2.16 1.29 -12.64
CA LEU A 74 -2.83 0.45 -11.66
C LEU A 74 -4.29 0.90 -11.56
N PHE A 75 -5.21 -0.02 -11.29
CA PHE A 75 -6.63 0.27 -11.14
C PHE A 75 -7.20 -0.35 -9.87
N TYR A 76 -8.30 0.23 -9.38
CA TYR A 76 -9.00 -0.27 -8.21
C TYR A 76 -9.85 -1.51 -8.56
N PRO A 77 -9.58 -2.69 -7.99
CA PRO A 77 -10.23 -3.94 -8.41
C PRO A 77 -11.53 -4.26 -7.64
N GLY A 78 -11.88 -3.49 -6.61
CA GLY A 78 -12.95 -3.85 -5.68
C GLY A 78 -12.74 -5.24 -5.06
N GLN A 79 -13.80 -6.01 -4.91
CA GLN A 79 -13.80 -7.40 -4.43
C GLN A 79 -13.71 -8.43 -5.57
N THR A 80 -13.05 -8.10 -6.68
CA THR A 80 -12.82 -9.05 -7.78
C THR A 80 -11.88 -10.17 -7.33
N SER A 81 -12.45 -11.32 -6.96
CA SER A 81 -11.72 -12.53 -6.54
C SER A 81 -11.38 -13.45 -7.72
N TRP A 82 -10.51 -14.43 -7.46
CA TRP A 82 -10.24 -15.52 -8.38
C TRP A 82 -11.53 -16.30 -8.69
N GLU A 83 -12.34 -16.61 -7.68
CA GLU A 83 -13.61 -17.33 -7.83
C GLU A 83 -14.58 -16.58 -8.74
N TRP A 84 -14.69 -15.26 -8.60
CA TRP A 84 -15.51 -14.44 -9.47
C TRP A 84 -14.98 -14.43 -10.91
N LEU A 85 -13.65 -14.30 -11.09
CA LEU A 85 -13.02 -14.25 -12.41
C LEU A 85 -13.20 -15.54 -13.22
N VAL A 86 -13.28 -16.69 -12.55
CA VAL A 86 -13.54 -17.98 -13.19
C VAL A 86 -15.01 -18.41 -13.11
N GLY A 87 -15.87 -17.58 -12.54
CA GLY A 87 -17.30 -17.84 -12.35
C GLY A 87 -18.18 -17.30 -13.47
N GLU A 88 -19.44 -17.73 -13.50
CA GLU A 88 -20.38 -17.41 -14.59
C GLU A 88 -20.73 -15.91 -14.72
N GLU A 89 -20.52 -15.14 -13.65
CA GLU A 89 -20.77 -13.69 -13.64
C GLU A 89 -19.71 -12.90 -14.44
N HIS A 90 -18.52 -13.48 -14.64
CA HIS A 90 -17.51 -12.91 -15.49
C HIS A 90 -17.64 -13.43 -16.92
N ALA A 91 -17.99 -12.56 -17.86
CA ALA A 91 -18.16 -12.94 -19.28
C ALA A 91 -16.89 -13.58 -19.90
N GLY A 92 -15.70 -13.27 -19.37
CA GLY A 92 -14.41 -13.82 -19.79
C GLY A 92 -13.95 -15.06 -18.99
N ALA A 93 -14.83 -15.70 -18.21
CA ALA A 93 -14.45 -16.79 -17.32
C ALA A 93 -13.81 -17.97 -18.07
N SER A 94 -14.37 -18.37 -19.23
CA SER A 94 -13.84 -19.49 -20.00
C SER A 94 -12.41 -19.26 -20.51
N GLN A 95 -12.11 -18.02 -20.91
CA GLN A 95 -10.79 -17.58 -21.36
C GLN A 95 -9.81 -17.54 -20.18
N THR A 96 -10.27 -17.01 -19.04
CA THR A 96 -9.47 -16.97 -17.80
C THR A 96 -9.09 -18.38 -17.34
N GLN A 97 -10.05 -19.31 -17.31
CA GLN A 97 -9.81 -20.72 -16.99
C GLN A 97 -8.86 -21.40 -17.98
N ALA A 98 -8.93 -21.03 -19.26
CA ALA A 98 -8.03 -21.53 -20.30
C ALA A 98 -6.60 -20.97 -20.20
N GLY A 99 -6.39 -19.92 -19.39
CA GLY A 99 -5.11 -19.25 -19.21
C GLY A 99 -4.85 -18.12 -20.21
N ASP A 100 -5.89 -17.53 -20.81
CA ASP A 100 -5.72 -16.29 -21.56
C ASP A 100 -5.45 -15.13 -20.60
N ALA A 101 -4.52 -14.25 -20.97
CA ALA A 101 -4.17 -13.12 -20.11
C ALA A 101 -5.36 -12.14 -19.97
N CYS A 102 -5.54 -11.52 -18.80
CA CYS A 102 -6.61 -10.52 -18.58
C CYS A 102 -6.57 -9.39 -19.62
N GLN A 103 -5.36 -9.00 -20.02
CA GLN A 103 -5.13 -7.97 -21.03
C GLN A 103 -5.63 -8.36 -22.43
N SER A 104 -5.86 -9.64 -22.73
CA SER A 104 -6.45 -10.05 -24.03
C SER A 104 -7.84 -9.44 -24.26
N CYS A 105 -8.60 -9.19 -23.19
CA CYS A 105 -9.90 -8.53 -23.22
C CYS A 105 -9.85 -7.11 -22.62
N HIS A 106 -8.97 -6.85 -21.66
CA HIS A 106 -8.90 -5.59 -20.89
C HIS A 106 -7.69 -4.71 -21.19
N ALA A 107 -7.00 -4.90 -22.33
CA ALA A 107 -5.86 -4.07 -22.70
C ALA A 107 -6.22 -2.57 -22.69
N ARG A 108 -5.43 -1.77 -21.96
CA ARG A 108 -5.55 -0.30 -21.89
C ARG A 108 -6.89 0.20 -21.34
N ALA A 109 -7.60 -0.63 -20.58
CA ALA A 109 -8.90 -0.32 -19.99
C ALA A 109 -8.84 -0.09 -18.48
N GLU A 110 -7.65 0.03 -17.88
CA GLU A 110 -7.42 0.09 -16.43
C GLU A 110 -8.26 1.18 -15.75
N ASP A 111 -8.26 2.38 -16.31
CA ASP A 111 -8.98 3.54 -15.78
C ASP A 111 -10.51 3.43 -15.93
N GLU A 112 -11.00 2.84 -17.03
CA GLU A 112 -12.42 2.52 -17.20
C GLU A 112 -12.86 1.42 -16.22
N LEU A 113 -12.07 0.37 -16.11
CA LEU A 113 -12.32 -0.78 -15.24
C LEU A 113 -12.33 -0.35 -13.77
N GLY A 114 -11.36 0.44 -13.34
CA GLY A 114 -11.30 0.98 -11.98
C GLY A 114 -12.52 1.84 -11.63
N ARG A 115 -13.01 2.68 -12.55
CA ARG A 115 -14.22 3.49 -12.31
C ARG A 115 -15.47 2.63 -12.21
N ALA A 116 -15.57 1.62 -13.09
CA ALA A 116 -16.70 0.70 -13.07
C ALA A 116 -16.72 -0.09 -11.74
N LEU A 117 -15.58 -0.64 -11.32
CA LEU A 117 -15.49 -1.47 -10.12
C LEU A 117 -15.67 -0.67 -8.83
N ALA A 118 -15.14 0.55 -8.74
CA ALA A 118 -15.26 1.40 -7.55
C ALA A 118 -16.71 1.77 -7.17
N THR A 119 -17.69 1.56 -8.07
CA THR A 119 -19.11 1.88 -7.84
C THR A 119 -20.04 0.68 -8.09
N ARG A 120 -19.48 -0.49 -8.39
CA ARG A 120 -20.24 -1.68 -8.74
C ARG A 120 -20.69 -2.40 -7.47
N GLY A 121 -21.94 -2.22 -7.06
CA GLY A 121 -22.43 -2.63 -5.74
C GLY A 121 -22.23 -4.10 -5.34
N ASP A 122 -22.21 -5.04 -6.30
CA ASP A 122 -21.92 -6.47 -6.04
C ASP A 122 -20.43 -6.73 -5.75
N LEU A 123 -19.53 -5.91 -6.29
CA LEU A 123 -18.07 -6.03 -6.10
C LEU A 123 -17.49 -4.89 -5.25
N GLU A 124 -18.28 -3.92 -4.83
CA GLU A 124 -17.90 -2.83 -3.94
C GLU A 124 -19.11 -2.43 -3.08
N PRO A 125 -19.42 -3.23 -2.03
CA PRO A 125 -20.60 -3.00 -1.20
C PRO A 125 -20.48 -1.78 -0.26
N ASP A 126 -19.26 -1.33 0.02
CA ASP A 126 -18.93 -0.24 0.93
C ASP A 126 -17.91 0.76 0.31
N PRO A 127 -18.30 1.50 -0.74
CA PRO A 127 -17.39 2.32 -1.52
C PRO A 127 -16.80 3.48 -0.72
N ILE A 128 -15.51 3.75 -0.93
CA ILE A 128 -14.84 4.93 -0.39
C ILE A 128 -15.19 6.14 -1.28
N VAL A 129 -15.81 7.16 -0.68
CA VAL A 129 -16.13 8.42 -1.36
C VAL A 129 -14.84 9.06 -1.89
N GLY A 130 -14.81 9.34 -3.19
CA GLY A 130 -13.67 9.99 -3.84
C GLY A 130 -12.48 9.06 -4.12
N LYS A 131 -12.61 7.74 -3.90
CA LYS A 131 -11.54 6.79 -4.21
C LYS A 131 -11.10 6.92 -5.67
N ARG A 132 -9.80 7.10 -5.87
CA ARG A 132 -9.22 7.15 -7.21
C ARG A 132 -9.48 5.83 -7.92
N ALA A 133 -9.92 5.89 -9.18
CA ALA A 133 -10.13 4.70 -9.99
C ALA A 133 -8.81 4.05 -10.44
N ALA A 134 -7.79 4.88 -10.67
CA ALA A 134 -6.49 4.45 -11.16
C ALA A 134 -5.37 5.30 -10.57
N VAL A 135 -4.17 4.71 -10.54
CA VAL A 135 -2.91 5.32 -10.11
C VAL A 135 -1.85 4.99 -11.14
N ASN A 136 -1.05 5.98 -11.54
CA ASN A 136 0.11 5.74 -12.40
C ASN A 136 1.36 5.58 -11.53
N LEU A 137 2.02 4.44 -11.69
CA LEU A 137 3.28 4.10 -11.05
C LEU A 137 4.40 4.18 -12.08
N ASP A 138 5.29 5.15 -11.92
CA ASP A 138 6.53 5.20 -12.67
C ASP A 138 7.52 4.19 -12.08
N VAL A 139 8.09 3.37 -12.96
CA VAL A 139 9.02 2.30 -12.65
C VAL A 139 10.30 2.50 -13.45
N GLN A 140 11.43 2.46 -12.76
CA GLN A 140 12.78 2.44 -13.34
C GLN A 140 13.56 1.34 -12.64
N ALA A 141 14.35 0.58 -13.40
CA ALA A 141 15.17 -0.49 -12.84
C ALA A 141 16.60 -0.43 -13.39
N ALA A 142 17.57 -0.70 -12.52
CA ALA A 142 18.97 -0.80 -12.89
C ALA A 142 19.67 -1.81 -11.99
N TYR A 143 20.82 -2.32 -12.40
CA TYR A 143 21.56 -3.29 -11.60
C TYR A 143 23.07 -3.15 -11.79
N ASP A 144 23.84 -3.51 -10.77
CA ASP A 144 25.29 -3.69 -10.86
C ASP A 144 25.67 -5.17 -10.67
N ASP A 145 26.92 -5.45 -10.33
CA ASP A 145 27.41 -6.80 -10.09
C ASP A 145 26.88 -7.45 -8.80
N GLU A 146 26.31 -6.67 -7.88
CA GLU A 146 25.84 -7.16 -6.58
C GLU A 146 24.32 -6.94 -6.37
N TYR A 147 23.75 -5.83 -6.84
CA TYR A 147 22.42 -5.37 -6.47
C TYR A 147 21.50 -5.08 -7.66
N LEU A 148 20.21 -5.39 -7.47
CA LEU A 148 19.11 -4.81 -8.23
C LEU A 148 18.60 -3.56 -7.51
N TYR A 149 18.36 -2.51 -8.28
CA TYR A 149 17.76 -1.26 -7.84
C TYR A 149 16.45 -1.02 -8.58
N MET A 150 15.40 -0.66 -7.85
CA MET A 150 14.11 -0.31 -8.43
C MET A 150 13.62 1.02 -7.86
N ARG A 151 13.35 1.99 -8.73
CA ARG A 151 12.72 3.26 -8.35
C ARG A 151 11.26 3.23 -8.75
N LEU A 152 10.41 3.46 -7.77
CA LEU A 152 8.95 3.46 -7.84
C LEU A 152 8.45 4.85 -7.46
N ALA A 153 7.60 5.46 -8.28
CA ALA A 153 7.07 6.78 -7.96
C ALA A 153 5.62 6.98 -8.42
N TRP A 154 4.78 7.51 -7.54
CA TRP A 154 3.36 7.76 -7.80
C TRP A 154 2.92 9.04 -7.11
N ASP A 155 1.90 9.69 -7.68
CA ASP A 155 1.26 10.83 -7.05
C ASP A 155 0.36 10.33 -5.93
N ALA A 156 0.53 10.88 -4.73
CA ALA A 156 -0.29 10.61 -3.55
C ALA A 156 -0.75 11.96 -3.00
N GLN A 157 -2.05 12.10 -2.76
CA GLN A 157 -2.60 13.37 -2.25
C GLN A 157 -2.11 13.64 -0.82
N ASP A 158 -2.04 12.57 -0.04
CA ASP A 158 -1.57 12.57 1.32
C ASP A 158 -0.35 11.64 1.41
N PRO A 159 0.62 11.98 2.27
CA PRO A 159 1.81 11.15 2.43
C PRO A 159 1.49 9.82 3.11
N GLY A 160 0.40 9.70 3.89
CA GLY A 160 0.12 8.51 4.69
C GLY A 160 1.36 8.03 5.45
N ALA A 161 2.00 8.92 6.20
CA ALA A 161 3.26 8.59 6.88
C ALA A 161 3.07 7.70 8.12
N TYR A 162 1.82 7.54 8.59
CA TYR A 162 1.52 6.85 9.85
C TYR A 162 0.51 5.73 9.64
N HIS A 163 0.63 4.69 10.47
CA HIS A 163 -0.39 3.66 10.61
C HIS A 163 -1.53 4.16 11.55
N ALA A 164 -2.31 3.23 12.09
CA ALA A 164 -3.17 3.48 13.25
C ALA A 164 -2.38 4.05 14.45
N LEU A 165 -3.09 4.78 15.30
CA LEU A 165 -2.55 5.55 16.42
C LEU A 165 -3.35 5.23 17.70
N TRP A 166 -2.78 5.59 18.85
CA TRP A 166 -3.49 5.73 20.11
C TRP A 166 -3.71 7.20 20.41
N ARG A 167 -4.87 7.54 20.98
CA ARG A 167 -5.15 8.89 21.48
C ARG A 167 -5.66 8.81 22.91
N PHE A 168 -5.06 9.59 23.80
CA PHE A 168 -5.53 9.72 25.17
C PHE A 168 -6.75 10.64 25.22
N ASP A 169 -7.85 10.21 25.85
CA ASP A 169 -9.09 10.98 25.95
C ASP A 169 -9.21 11.81 27.24
N GLY A 170 -8.17 11.76 28.09
CA GLY A 170 -8.14 12.40 29.41
C GLY A 170 -8.28 11.40 30.57
N GLU A 171 -8.78 10.19 30.29
CA GLU A 171 -8.92 9.10 31.26
C GLU A 171 -8.19 7.84 30.79
N GLU A 172 -8.35 7.46 29.52
CA GLU A 172 -7.83 6.22 28.94
C GLU A 172 -7.31 6.41 27.49
N TRP A 173 -6.48 5.45 27.05
CA TRP A 173 -5.96 5.42 25.69
C TRP A 173 -6.93 4.69 24.77
N GLN A 174 -7.43 5.40 23.77
CA GLN A 174 -8.38 4.88 22.78
C GLN A 174 -7.69 4.66 21.43
N SER A 175 -8.14 3.65 20.69
CA SER A 175 -7.74 3.49 19.29
C SER A 175 -8.14 4.72 18.50
N PHE A 176 -7.22 5.29 17.72
CA PHE A 176 -7.44 6.49 16.94
C PHE A 176 -6.88 6.34 15.53
N GLY A 177 -7.55 6.89 14.54
CA GLY A 177 -7.14 6.70 13.15
C GLY A 177 -7.63 5.38 12.56
N GLY A 178 -6.85 4.82 11.64
CA GLY A 178 -7.14 3.57 10.95
C GLY A 178 -7.47 3.75 9.47
N PRO A 179 -7.58 2.63 8.73
CA PRO A 179 -7.80 2.64 7.30
C PRO A 179 -9.24 3.03 6.95
N LYS A 180 -9.44 3.72 5.83
CA LYS A 180 -10.75 3.96 5.24
C LYS A 180 -11.45 2.64 4.83
N PRO A 181 -12.80 2.61 4.83
CA PRO A 181 -13.71 3.68 5.21
C PRO A 181 -13.74 3.89 6.73
N VAL A 182 -13.79 5.15 7.14
CA VAL A 182 -13.96 5.55 8.55
C VAL A 182 -15.42 5.91 8.81
N GLY A 183 -15.91 5.66 10.03
CA GLY A 183 -17.27 6.05 10.45
C GLY A 183 -17.46 7.58 10.49
N GLU A 184 -18.70 8.03 10.70
CA GLU A 184 -19.04 9.45 10.78
C GLU A 184 -18.23 10.15 11.90
N GLY A 185 -17.49 11.22 11.53
CA GLY A 185 -16.60 11.94 12.45
C GLY A 185 -15.24 11.29 12.68
N GLY A 186 -14.97 10.12 12.09
CA GLY A 186 -13.67 9.46 12.15
C GLY A 186 -12.59 10.21 11.34
N THR A 187 -11.37 10.25 11.86
CA THR A 187 -10.19 10.75 11.13
C THR A 187 -9.39 9.55 10.63
N PRO A 188 -9.13 9.40 9.31
CA PRO A 188 -8.30 8.31 8.83
C PRO A 188 -6.83 8.54 9.20
N SER A 189 -6.11 7.46 9.52
CA SER A 189 -4.66 7.44 9.66
C SER A 189 -4.19 6.05 9.28
N TYR A 190 -3.66 5.93 8.07
CA TYR A 190 -3.13 4.69 7.55
C TYR A 190 -2.11 4.97 6.47
N GLU A 191 -1.15 4.07 6.33
CA GLU A 191 0.03 4.43 5.59
C GLU A 191 -0.11 4.27 4.08
N GLU A 192 0.67 5.05 3.34
CA GLU A 192 0.95 4.78 1.93
C GLU A 192 1.88 3.56 1.84
N SER A 193 1.65 2.72 0.83
CA SER A 193 2.50 1.54 0.62
C SER A 193 2.54 1.11 -0.83
N VAL A 194 3.67 0.51 -1.24
CA VAL A 194 3.83 -0.08 -2.57
C VAL A 194 4.37 -1.49 -2.45
N SER A 195 3.77 -2.42 -3.19
CA SER A 195 4.19 -3.82 -3.26
C SER A 195 4.68 -4.18 -4.65
N VAL A 196 5.71 -5.02 -4.72
CA VAL A 196 6.17 -5.69 -5.93
C VAL A 196 6.01 -7.18 -5.70
N LEU A 197 5.09 -7.81 -6.43
CA LEU A 197 5.02 -9.27 -6.53
C LEU A 197 5.80 -9.69 -7.75
N LEU A 198 6.68 -10.68 -7.61
CA LEU A 198 7.47 -11.18 -8.70
C LEU A 198 7.67 -12.70 -8.66
N ASP A 199 7.82 -13.28 -9.84
CA ASP A 199 8.24 -14.66 -10.01
C ASP A 199 9.24 -14.79 -11.15
N ARG A 200 9.97 -15.90 -11.14
CA ARG A 200 10.71 -16.33 -12.33
C ARG A 200 9.71 -16.86 -13.35
N PHE A 201 9.90 -16.43 -14.60
CA PHE A 201 8.95 -16.63 -15.70
C PHE A 201 8.37 -18.06 -15.78
N GLU A 202 7.03 -18.16 -15.74
CA GLU A 202 6.18 -19.35 -15.96
C GLU A 202 6.13 -20.43 -14.86
N ASN A 203 6.67 -20.14 -13.66
CA ASN A 203 6.69 -21.12 -12.57
C ASN A 203 5.38 -21.17 -11.76
N VAL A 204 4.73 -20.02 -11.50
CA VAL A 204 3.56 -19.98 -10.62
C VAL A 204 2.25 -20.13 -11.40
N ARG A 205 1.56 -21.24 -11.17
CA ARG A 205 0.30 -21.63 -11.83
C ARG A 205 -0.81 -21.84 -10.81
N VAL A 206 -2.06 -21.75 -11.25
CA VAL A 206 -3.20 -22.05 -10.37
C VAL A 206 -3.27 -23.53 -10.01
N ALA A 207 -2.76 -24.40 -10.90
CA ALA A 207 -2.43 -25.78 -10.61
C ALA A 207 -1.35 -26.25 -11.61
N PRO A 208 -0.56 -27.30 -11.29
CA PRO A 208 0.56 -27.73 -12.11
C PRO A 208 0.22 -28.02 -13.58
N ASP A 209 -0.99 -28.53 -13.86
CA ASP A 209 -1.46 -28.89 -15.20
C ASP A 209 -2.17 -27.74 -15.95
N LYS A 210 -2.36 -26.59 -15.31
CA LYS A 210 -3.11 -25.46 -15.88
C LYS A 210 -2.17 -24.46 -16.53
N ARG A 211 -2.69 -23.75 -17.54
CA ARG A 211 -2.00 -22.61 -18.17
C ARG A 211 -2.21 -21.31 -17.40
N ALA A 212 -3.36 -21.17 -16.75
CA ALA A 212 -3.65 -20.03 -15.90
C ALA A 212 -2.65 -19.98 -14.73
N GLY A 213 -2.15 -18.79 -14.45
CA GLY A 213 -1.14 -18.57 -13.43
C GLY A 213 -0.81 -17.10 -13.27
N PHE A 214 0.28 -16.83 -12.57
CA PHE A 214 0.67 -15.45 -12.28
C PHE A 214 0.96 -14.67 -13.56
N ALA A 215 1.62 -15.28 -14.55
CA ALA A 215 1.92 -14.64 -15.83
C ALA A 215 0.69 -14.19 -16.64
N THR A 216 -0.47 -14.84 -16.45
CA THR A 216 -1.69 -14.54 -17.23
C THR A 216 -2.69 -13.69 -16.44
N SER A 217 -2.76 -13.93 -15.13
CA SER A 217 -3.82 -13.40 -14.27
C SER A 217 -3.30 -12.48 -13.15
N GLY A 218 -1.98 -12.35 -13.00
CA GLY A 218 -1.34 -11.45 -12.03
C GLY A 218 -1.78 -11.68 -10.59
N CYS A 219 -1.84 -10.61 -9.81
CA CYS A 219 -2.19 -10.64 -8.38
C CYS A 219 -3.55 -11.29 -8.09
N PHE A 220 -4.45 -11.38 -9.07
CA PHE A 220 -5.79 -11.93 -8.87
C PHE A 220 -5.78 -13.39 -8.45
N ILE A 221 -4.75 -14.16 -8.81
CA ILE A 221 -4.62 -15.54 -8.32
C ILE A 221 -4.38 -15.62 -6.81
N THR A 222 -4.10 -14.49 -6.14
CA THR A 222 -3.88 -14.41 -4.68
C THR A 222 -5.06 -13.83 -3.91
N CYS A 223 -6.13 -13.45 -4.61
CA CYS A 223 -7.29 -12.77 -4.05
C CYS A 223 -8.48 -13.71 -4.09
N HIS A 224 -8.92 -14.18 -2.94
CA HIS A 224 -10.00 -15.17 -2.84
C HIS A 224 -11.22 -14.63 -2.12
N ASP A 225 -12.40 -15.16 -2.41
CA ASP A 225 -13.65 -14.77 -1.75
C ASP A 225 -13.59 -14.90 -0.22
N ASP A 226 -12.86 -15.90 0.28
CA ASP A 226 -12.68 -16.20 1.70
C ASP A 226 -11.60 -15.35 2.38
N SER A 227 -10.84 -14.57 1.60
CA SER A 227 -9.78 -13.70 2.12
C SER A 227 -10.37 -12.56 2.95
N ARG A 228 -9.64 -12.14 3.98
CA ARG A 228 -10.06 -11.04 4.88
C ARG A 228 -10.49 -9.79 4.10
N GLY A 229 -11.73 -9.37 4.33
CA GLY A 229 -12.32 -8.17 3.74
C GLY A 229 -12.91 -8.36 2.33
N MET A 230 -12.92 -9.58 1.79
CA MET A 230 -13.59 -9.97 0.54
C MET A 230 -15.03 -10.46 0.80
N ALA A 231 -15.76 -10.86 -0.26
CA ALA A 231 -17.20 -11.10 -0.22
C ALA A 231 -17.65 -12.17 0.81
N GLN A 232 -16.83 -13.21 1.01
CA GLN A 232 -17.08 -14.30 1.96
C GLN A 232 -16.02 -14.35 3.07
N GLY A 233 -15.23 -13.28 3.18
CA GLY A 233 -14.07 -13.22 4.05
C GLY A 233 -14.44 -13.25 5.53
N SER A 234 -13.71 -14.06 6.30
CA SER A 234 -13.70 -14.01 7.77
C SER A 234 -12.32 -13.59 8.28
N ASP A 235 -12.13 -13.47 9.59
CA ASP A 235 -10.86 -13.01 10.18
C ASP A 235 -9.67 -13.98 9.99
N GLY A 236 -9.86 -15.15 9.36
CA GLY A 236 -8.88 -16.23 9.28
C GLY A 236 -7.97 -16.26 8.04
N ALA A 237 -8.47 -16.06 6.81
CA ALA A 237 -7.67 -16.31 5.61
C ALA A 237 -6.98 -15.04 5.07
N GLY A 238 -5.67 -15.10 4.90
CA GLY A 238 -4.87 -14.11 4.19
C GLY A 238 -4.88 -14.34 2.67
N LYS A 239 -3.85 -13.81 1.99
CA LYS A 239 -3.58 -14.14 0.58
C LYS A 239 -2.91 -15.51 0.51
N TYR A 240 -3.26 -16.33 -0.48
CA TYR A 240 -2.63 -17.62 -0.76
C TYR A 240 -2.64 -17.92 -2.26
N LEU A 241 -1.82 -18.87 -2.71
CA LEU A 241 -1.85 -19.40 -4.07
C LEU A 241 -2.81 -20.59 -4.15
N PRO A 242 -3.62 -20.76 -5.22
CA PRO A 242 -4.62 -21.82 -5.31
C PRO A 242 -4.00 -23.22 -5.22
N MET A 243 -2.79 -23.38 -5.75
CA MET A 243 -2.05 -24.63 -5.75
C MET A 243 -1.62 -25.12 -4.35
N SER A 244 -1.70 -24.26 -3.33
CA SER A 244 -1.44 -24.59 -1.93
C SER A 244 -2.64 -25.25 -1.23
N ARG A 245 -3.75 -25.41 -1.96
CA ARG A 245 -5.01 -26.00 -1.49
C ARG A 245 -5.39 -27.26 -2.26
N THR A 246 -6.22 -28.10 -1.66
CA THR A 246 -6.96 -29.20 -2.32
C THR A 246 -8.38 -29.19 -1.78
N ASP A 247 -9.38 -29.05 -2.66
CA ASP A 247 -10.80 -28.92 -2.29
C ASP A 247 -11.07 -27.81 -1.25
N GLY A 248 -10.30 -26.71 -1.31
CA GLY A 248 -10.39 -25.57 -0.39
C GLY A 248 -9.54 -25.70 0.88
N GLU A 249 -9.03 -26.89 1.19
CA GLU A 249 -8.24 -27.15 2.40
C GLU A 249 -6.73 -26.98 2.13
N MET A 250 -5.97 -26.49 3.11
CA MET A 250 -4.51 -26.40 3.05
C MET A 250 -3.89 -27.77 2.84
N LYS A 251 -2.98 -27.88 1.87
CA LYS A 251 -2.15 -29.08 1.68
C LYS A 251 -1.26 -29.36 2.89
N SER A 252 -0.74 -30.57 3.00
CA SER A 252 0.15 -30.92 4.11
C SER A 252 1.43 -30.07 4.12
N GLU A 253 2.04 -29.90 5.30
CA GLU A 253 3.31 -29.18 5.43
C GLU A 253 4.42 -29.74 4.53
N GLU A 254 4.42 -31.05 4.26
CA GLU A 254 5.37 -31.71 3.35
C GLU A 254 5.16 -31.24 1.91
N GLU A 255 3.92 -31.26 1.43
CA GLU A 255 3.57 -30.77 0.09
C GLU A 255 3.86 -29.27 -0.04
N ILE A 256 3.52 -28.44 0.95
CA ILE A 256 3.83 -27.00 0.91
C ILE A 256 5.32 -26.76 0.82
N ARG A 257 6.13 -27.53 1.57
CA ARG A 257 7.59 -27.45 1.51
C ARG A 257 8.14 -27.86 0.14
N GLU A 258 7.53 -28.86 -0.50
CA GLU A 258 7.88 -29.28 -1.86
C GLU A 258 7.57 -28.18 -2.88
N LEU A 259 6.37 -27.58 -2.84
CA LEU A 259 6.02 -26.44 -3.71
C LEU A 259 7.00 -25.28 -3.55
N PHE A 260 7.37 -24.97 -2.30
CA PHE A 260 8.33 -23.92 -2.00
C PHE A 260 9.73 -24.24 -2.56
N HIS A 261 10.23 -25.46 -2.34
CA HIS A 261 11.51 -25.92 -2.87
C HIS A 261 11.55 -25.88 -4.41
N ASP A 262 10.43 -26.16 -5.06
CA ASP A 262 10.28 -26.13 -6.51
C ASP A 262 10.11 -24.70 -7.07
N GLY A 263 10.21 -23.68 -6.22
CA GLY A 263 10.11 -22.27 -6.59
C GLY A 263 8.69 -21.86 -6.99
N GLN A 264 7.67 -22.55 -6.46
CA GLN A 264 6.26 -22.30 -6.77
C GLN A 264 5.62 -21.32 -5.78
N PHE A 265 6.30 -20.22 -5.50
CA PHE A 265 5.83 -19.12 -4.65
C PHE A 265 6.00 -17.78 -5.38
N LEU A 266 5.31 -16.75 -4.92
CA LEU A 266 5.55 -15.38 -5.37
C LEU A 266 6.42 -14.67 -4.34
N ASP A 267 7.56 -14.14 -4.77
CA ASP A 267 8.41 -13.23 -4.00
C ASP A 267 7.69 -11.87 -3.88
N LEU A 268 7.73 -11.27 -2.70
CA LEU A 268 6.94 -10.10 -2.32
C LEU A 268 7.78 -9.06 -1.56
N TRP A 269 8.09 -7.97 -2.25
CA TRP A 269 8.66 -6.79 -1.62
C TRP A 269 7.54 -5.83 -1.25
N HIS A 270 7.46 -5.41 0.01
CA HIS A 270 6.43 -4.47 0.48
C HIS A 270 7.04 -3.30 1.23
N TRP A 271 7.14 -2.15 0.57
CA TRP A 271 7.48 -0.91 1.23
C TRP A 271 6.25 -0.26 1.86
N ARG A 272 6.41 0.17 3.10
CA ARG A 272 5.39 0.69 4.01
C ARG A 272 5.89 1.97 4.67
N ALA A 273 5.24 3.11 4.40
CA ALA A 273 5.69 4.44 4.80
C ALA A 273 5.87 4.59 6.32
N ALA A 274 5.02 3.95 7.12
CA ALA A 274 5.08 3.99 8.58
C ALA A 274 5.85 2.82 9.18
N LEU A 275 5.71 1.62 8.61
CA LEU A 275 6.19 0.39 9.25
C LEU A 275 7.58 -0.10 8.80
N SER A 276 8.13 0.46 7.73
CA SER A 276 9.41 -0.02 7.17
C SER A 276 10.34 1.11 6.74
N ASN A 277 9.78 2.20 6.20
CA ASN A 277 10.56 3.33 5.72
C ASN A 277 11.40 4.03 6.80
N PRO A 278 10.92 4.26 8.05
CA PRO A 278 11.68 5.01 9.05
C PRO A 278 12.99 4.33 9.47
N VAL A 279 13.10 3.03 9.22
CA VAL A 279 14.30 2.23 9.49
C VAL A 279 15.08 1.86 8.23
N GLY A 280 14.60 2.27 7.05
CA GLY A 280 15.33 2.15 5.79
C GLY A 280 15.16 0.82 5.04
N TYR A 281 14.03 0.14 5.25
CA TYR A 281 13.78 -1.18 4.67
C TYR A 281 12.44 -1.22 3.94
N GLY A 282 12.29 -2.21 3.06
CA GLY A 282 11.00 -2.76 2.65
C GLY A 282 10.86 -4.13 3.30
N ASN A 283 9.64 -4.54 3.63
CA ASN A 283 9.43 -5.88 4.14
C ASN A 283 9.66 -6.90 3.03
N ASP A 284 10.46 -7.91 3.32
CA ASP A 284 10.66 -9.06 2.45
C ASP A 284 9.77 -10.24 2.87
N GLY A 285 9.28 -10.96 1.88
CA GLY A 285 8.28 -12.00 2.10
C GLY A 285 7.89 -12.74 0.84
N TYR A 286 6.95 -13.68 0.99
CA TYR A 286 6.43 -14.44 -0.13
C TYR A 286 4.94 -14.77 0.04
N VAL A 287 4.31 -15.25 -1.04
CA VAL A 287 2.95 -15.79 -1.05
C VAL A 287 2.97 -17.24 -1.54
N LEU A 288 2.51 -18.16 -0.70
CA LEU A 288 2.28 -19.57 -1.04
C LEU A 288 1.03 -20.10 -0.34
N ALA A 289 1.17 -20.73 0.84
CA ALA A 289 0.05 -21.23 1.64
C ALA A 289 -0.66 -20.09 2.37
N ASP A 290 0.12 -19.04 2.66
CA ASP A 290 -0.26 -17.76 3.21
C ASP A 290 0.71 -16.70 2.64
N ARG A 291 0.39 -15.43 2.89
CA ARG A 291 1.36 -14.34 2.78
C ARG A 291 2.20 -14.33 4.05
N SER A 292 3.48 -14.64 3.89
CA SER A 292 4.43 -14.75 4.99
C SER A 292 5.55 -13.74 4.83
N ALA A 293 6.07 -13.26 5.95
CA ALA A 293 7.39 -12.66 5.93
C ALA A 293 8.43 -13.75 5.75
N ASP A 294 9.55 -13.38 5.17
CA ASP A 294 10.72 -14.22 5.06
C ASP A 294 11.30 -14.60 6.42
N THR A 295 12.22 -15.56 6.42
CA THR A 295 12.82 -16.01 7.67
C THR A 295 13.52 -14.86 8.42
N GLY A 296 13.31 -14.81 9.74
CA GLY A 296 13.87 -13.78 10.61
C GLY A 296 12.81 -12.89 11.24
N ARG A 297 13.14 -11.61 11.42
CA ARG A 297 12.29 -10.64 12.13
C ARG A 297 11.98 -9.46 11.22
N VAL A 298 10.68 -9.15 11.08
CA VAL A 298 10.22 -7.97 10.33
C VAL A 298 10.53 -6.66 11.06
N SER A 299 10.44 -5.56 10.32
CA SER A 299 10.79 -4.21 10.76
C SER A 299 9.85 -3.59 11.80
N TYR A 300 8.79 -4.28 12.24
CA TYR A 300 7.81 -3.70 13.16
C TYR A 300 7.20 -4.67 14.17
N SER A 301 6.63 -4.11 15.23
CA SER A 301 5.64 -4.71 16.13
C SER A 301 4.46 -3.77 16.27
N LEU A 302 3.25 -4.32 16.40
CA LEU A 302 2.04 -3.54 16.67
C LEU A 302 1.56 -3.82 18.09
N SER A 303 1.18 -2.78 18.82
CA SER A 303 0.51 -2.94 20.11
C SER A 303 -0.98 -3.22 19.89
N GLU A 304 -1.54 -4.24 20.56
CA GLU A 304 -2.92 -4.66 20.34
C GLU A 304 -3.89 -4.06 21.38
N ASP A 305 -3.50 -4.06 22.66
CA ASP A 305 -4.35 -3.68 23.79
C ASP A 305 -3.82 -2.41 24.51
N GLY A 306 -3.81 -1.28 23.78
CA GLY A 306 -3.30 0.01 24.26
C GLY A 306 -1.82 0.24 23.95
N PRO A 307 -1.25 1.41 24.32
CA PRO A 307 0.15 1.72 24.02
C PRO A 307 1.11 0.78 24.75
N ALA A 308 1.97 0.10 23.99
CA ALA A 308 3.07 -0.70 24.55
C ALA A 308 4.38 0.09 24.62
N TRP A 309 4.48 1.19 23.86
CA TRP A 309 5.67 2.04 23.76
C TRP A 309 5.29 3.51 23.75
N MET A 310 6.25 4.35 24.12
CA MET A 310 6.14 5.81 24.08
C MET A 310 7.46 6.46 23.66
N PHE A 311 7.45 7.77 23.41
CA PHE A 311 8.69 8.48 23.03
C PHE A 311 9.65 8.61 24.21
N ASP A 312 10.94 8.41 23.95
CA ASP A 312 12.02 8.57 24.92
C ASP A 312 12.29 10.07 25.14
N GLU A 313 11.64 10.65 26.15
CA GLU A 313 11.78 12.07 26.49
C GLU A 313 13.24 12.50 26.67
N LYS A 314 14.13 11.62 27.14
CA LYS A 314 15.55 11.95 27.32
C LYS A 314 16.29 12.10 26.00
N LYS A 315 15.81 11.46 24.93
CA LYS A 315 16.43 11.50 23.60
C LYS A 315 15.76 12.52 22.67
N VAL A 316 14.43 12.58 22.69
CA VAL A 316 13.67 13.43 21.74
C VAL A 316 13.02 14.65 22.40
N GLY A 317 13.05 14.76 23.73
CA GLY A 317 12.54 15.93 24.46
C GLY A 317 11.03 15.94 24.68
N PHE A 318 10.32 14.86 24.34
CA PHE A 318 8.89 14.68 24.56
C PHE A 318 8.56 13.20 24.72
N LYS A 319 7.42 12.93 25.36
CA LYS A 319 6.92 11.56 25.61
C LYS A 319 5.72 11.16 24.75
N THR A 320 5.00 12.14 24.24
CA THR A 320 3.80 12.01 23.40
C THR A 320 3.84 13.04 22.28
N ALA A 321 3.06 12.80 21.22
CA ALA A 321 2.89 13.71 20.10
C ALA A 321 1.50 14.37 20.13
N ARG A 322 1.31 15.43 19.33
CA ARG A 322 -0.01 15.96 18.96
C ARG A 322 -0.28 15.74 17.47
N LEU A 323 -1.54 15.56 17.09
CA LEU A 323 -1.90 15.22 15.70
C LEU A 323 -1.42 16.29 14.70
N ASP A 324 -1.59 17.56 15.05
CA ASP A 324 -1.21 18.69 14.21
C ASP A 324 0.32 18.81 14.08
N GLU A 325 1.08 18.44 15.12
CA GLU A 325 2.54 18.32 15.05
C GLU A 325 2.96 17.18 14.14
N MET A 326 2.33 16.01 14.28
CA MET A 326 2.59 14.85 13.42
C MET A 326 2.34 15.18 11.95
N GLN A 327 1.29 15.94 11.64
CA GLN A 327 0.96 16.36 10.28
C GLN A 327 1.95 17.39 9.71
N ARG A 328 2.55 18.23 10.56
CA ARG A 328 3.55 19.23 10.14
C ARG A 328 4.95 18.63 10.02
N ASN A 329 5.25 17.57 10.77
CA ASN A 329 6.57 16.96 10.78
C ASN A 329 6.47 15.43 10.75
N LEU A 330 6.35 14.87 9.55
CA LEU A 330 6.07 13.46 9.35
C LEU A 330 7.22 12.53 9.77
N GLU A 331 8.45 13.05 9.88
CA GLU A 331 9.65 12.25 10.17
C GLU A 331 9.89 12.04 11.67
N LEU A 332 9.48 12.99 12.50
CA LEU A 332 9.88 13.00 13.91
C LEU A 332 9.10 12.01 14.78
N PHE A 333 7.88 11.64 14.38
CA PHE A 333 6.95 10.96 15.27
C PHE A 333 6.80 9.47 14.97
N HIS A 334 7.92 8.80 14.72
CA HIS A 334 8.01 7.34 14.70
C HIS A 334 8.64 6.81 15.98
N LEU A 335 8.09 5.72 16.53
CA LEU A 335 8.70 4.98 17.64
C LEU A 335 9.71 3.99 17.07
N ILE A 336 11.00 4.33 17.16
CA ILE A 336 12.11 3.56 16.63
C ILE A 336 12.88 2.94 17.80
N GLU A 337 12.97 1.61 17.81
CA GLU A 337 13.65 0.82 18.85
C GLU A 337 15.08 1.31 19.07
N GLY A 338 15.44 1.59 20.32
CA GLY A 338 16.78 2.08 20.68
C GLY A 338 17.08 3.54 20.30
N GLN A 339 16.25 4.20 19.49
CA GLN A 339 16.49 5.57 19.03
C GLN A 339 15.50 6.59 19.61
N THR A 340 14.20 6.40 19.39
CA THR A 340 13.16 7.36 19.81
C THR A 340 12.14 6.76 20.76
N ALA A 341 12.15 5.43 20.95
CA ALA A 341 11.16 4.73 21.74
C ALA A 341 11.71 4.14 23.05
N VAL A 342 10.84 4.07 24.06
CA VAL A 342 10.98 3.30 25.30
C VAL A 342 9.68 2.54 25.56
N ASP A 343 9.72 1.57 26.49
CA ASP A 343 8.51 0.91 26.99
C ASP A 343 7.54 1.94 27.58
N PHE A 344 6.25 1.66 27.43
CA PHE A 344 5.21 2.54 27.95
C PHE A 344 5.24 2.62 29.49
N ASP A 345 5.27 3.83 30.02
CA ASP A 345 5.20 4.14 31.45
C ASP A 345 3.77 4.59 31.81
N ALA A 346 3.03 3.70 32.47
CA ALA A 346 1.66 3.96 32.89
C ALA A 346 1.54 5.03 34.01
N GLU A 347 2.63 5.33 34.71
CA GLU A 347 2.65 6.35 35.77
C GLU A 347 3.00 7.74 35.24
N ALA A 348 3.33 7.87 33.94
CA ALA A 348 3.61 9.15 33.33
C ALA A 348 2.32 10.00 33.19
N GLU A 349 2.45 11.32 33.38
CA GLU A 349 1.29 12.23 33.28
C GLU A 349 0.91 12.52 31.81
N PHE A 350 -0.26 12.07 31.35
CA PHE A 350 -0.74 12.34 29.99
C PHE A 350 -1.80 13.42 29.94
N GLN A 351 -1.92 14.10 28.79
CA GLN A 351 -2.94 15.11 28.56
C GLN A 351 -3.94 14.66 27.51
N GLU A 352 -5.20 15.04 27.66
CA GLU A 352 -6.23 14.79 26.64
C GLU A 352 -5.73 15.23 25.27
N GLY A 353 -5.85 14.34 24.28
CA GLY A 353 -5.39 14.54 22.91
C GLY A 353 -3.91 14.18 22.66
N ASP A 354 -3.19 13.65 23.65
CA ASP A 354 -1.87 13.07 23.42
C ASP A 354 -1.97 11.86 22.49
N ILE A 355 -0.97 11.70 21.63
CA ILE A 355 -0.93 10.64 20.62
C ILE A 355 0.35 9.82 20.73
N LEU A 356 0.20 8.51 20.53
CA LEU A 356 1.30 7.56 20.37
C LEU A 356 1.06 6.69 19.13
N PRO A 357 2.08 6.41 18.31
CA PRO A 357 1.99 5.39 17.27
C PRO A 357 1.68 4.00 17.85
N VAL A 358 0.85 3.22 17.16
CA VAL A 358 0.62 1.80 17.49
C VAL A 358 1.86 0.95 17.21
N ALA A 359 2.70 1.40 16.29
CA ALA A 359 3.83 0.63 15.81
C ALA A 359 5.15 1.05 16.47
N LEU A 360 5.89 0.05 16.94
CA LEU A 360 7.34 0.16 17.16
C LEU A 360 8.04 -0.37 15.90
N VAL A 361 8.91 0.43 15.31
CA VAL A 361 9.75 0.01 14.17
C VAL A 361 11.20 -0.20 14.59
N ARG A 362 11.88 -1.08 13.86
CA ARG A 362 13.27 -1.50 14.12
C ARG A 362 13.90 -2.07 12.87
N GLU A 363 15.21 -2.18 12.87
CA GLU A 363 15.94 -2.88 11.83
C GLU A 363 15.48 -4.35 11.78
N PRO A 364 15.08 -4.87 10.59
CA PRO A 364 14.76 -6.28 10.41
C PRO A 364 16.01 -7.17 10.51
N GLU A 365 15.80 -8.46 10.72
CA GLU A 365 16.87 -9.46 10.81
C GLU A 365 16.58 -10.63 9.88
N GLY A 366 17.62 -11.28 9.35
CA GLY A 366 17.48 -12.44 8.45
C GLY A 366 17.05 -12.04 7.04
N SER A 367 16.46 -13.00 6.31
CA SER A 367 15.96 -12.80 4.94
C SER A 367 14.84 -11.75 4.89
N ALA A 368 14.06 -11.61 5.98
CA ALA A 368 13.05 -10.55 6.13
C ALA A 368 13.58 -9.09 5.99
N GLY A 369 14.91 -8.90 6.02
CA GLY A 369 15.58 -7.61 5.86
C GLY A 369 16.41 -7.46 4.58
N ASP A 370 16.31 -8.36 3.60
CA ASP A 370 17.14 -8.30 2.39
C ASP A 370 16.80 -7.12 1.47
N VAL A 371 15.56 -6.61 1.55
CA VAL A 371 15.11 -5.43 0.81
C VAL A 371 15.34 -4.16 1.61
N GLN A 372 16.31 -3.37 1.18
CA GLN A 372 16.52 -2.02 1.69
C GLN A 372 15.71 -1.02 0.88
N ALA A 373 15.26 0.05 1.52
CA ALA A 373 14.43 1.05 0.87
C ALA A 373 14.73 2.48 1.32
N ASN A 374 14.55 3.41 0.39
CA ASN A 374 14.60 4.85 0.63
C ASN A 374 13.36 5.49 0.00
N GLY A 375 12.34 5.77 0.83
CA GLY A 375 11.11 6.44 0.41
C GLY A 375 11.09 7.90 0.82
N SER A 376 10.82 8.80 -0.12
CA SER A 376 10.65 10.23 0.13
C SER A 376 9.36 10.76 -0.51
N TYR A 377 8.70 11.71 0.17
CA TYR A 377 7.50 12.37 -0.32
C TYR A 377 7.76 13.85 -0.55
N ARG A 378 7.60 14.32 -1.78
CA ARG A 378 7.80 15.73 -2.15
C ARG A 378 6.78 16.14 -3.19
N ASP A 379 6.20 17.33 -3.03
CA ASP A 379 5.29 17.94 -4.01
C ASP A 379 4.11 17.04 -4.43
N GLY A 380 3.51 16.32 -3.49
CA GLY A 380 2.38 15.42 -3.80
C GLY A 380 2.78 14.07 -4.40
N ARG A 381 4.05 13.68 -4.29
CA ARG A 381 4.59 12.50 -4.94
C ARG A 381 5.52 11.69 -4.05
N TRP A 382 5.25 10.39 -3.94
CA TRP A 382 6.19 9.44 -3.36
C TRP A 382 7.23 9.03 -4.40
N THR A 383 8.48 8.90 -3.96
CA THR A 383 9.58 8.25 -4.68
C THR A 383 10.25 7.27 -3.72
N VAL A 384 10.16 5.98 -4.04
CA VAL A 384 10.76 4.88 -3.28
C VAL A 384 11.83 4.22 -4.12
N VAL A 385 13.05 4.13 -3.59
CA VAL A 385 14.14 3.35 -4.18
C VAL A 385 14.34 2.10 -3.35
N LEU A 386 14.12 0.93 -3.95
CA LEU A 386 14.39 -0.38 -3.38
C LEU A 386 15.75 -0.88 -3.85
N ARG A 387 16.46 -1.59 -2.97
CA ARG A 387 17.72 -2.30 -3.26
C ARG A 387 17.67 -3.69 -2.63
N ARG A 388 17.97 -4.71 -3.41
CA ARG A 388 18.20 -6.09 -2.94
C ARG A 388 19.36 -6.70 -3.71
N LYS A 389 20.10 -7.63 -3.11
CA LYS A 389 21.16 -8.36 -3.84
C LYS A 389 20.57 -9.12 -5.02
N LEU A 390 21.30 -9.29 -6.11
CA LEU A 390 20.86 -10.15 -7.22
C LEU A 390 20.66 -11.60 -6.78
N ASP A 391 21.48 -12.07 -5.85
CA ASP A 391 21.43 -13.39 -5.23
C ASP A 391 21.61 -13.22 -3.72
N THR A 392 20.54 -13.38 -2.95
CA THR A 392 20.58 -13.31 -1.46
C THR A 392 21.13 -14.61 -0.87
N GLY A 393 21.04 -15.71 -1.62
CA GLY A 393 21.34 -17.06 -1.16
C GLY A 393 20.18 -17.73 -0.39
N ASN A 394 19.06 -17.02 -0.23
CA ASN A 394 17.89 -17.51 0.49
C ASN A 394 16.90 -18.20 -0.48
N PRO A 395 16.31 -19.35 -0.09
CA PRO A 395 15.39 -20.10 -0.95
C PRO A 395 14.01 -19.44 -1.09
N ASP A 396 13.67 -18.51 -0.19
CA ASP A 396 12.49 -17.61 -0.19
C ASP A 396 12.59 -16.49 -1.22
N ASP A 397 13.77 -16.31 -1.85
CA ASP A 397 14.04 -15.21 -2.75
C ASP A 397 14.16 -15.62 -4.21
N THR A 398 13.64 -14.77 -5.10
CA THR A 398 13.93 -14.92 -6.52
C THR A 398 15.34 -14.45 -6.85
N ARG A 399 16.18 -15.35 -7.36
CA ARG A 399 17.49 -14.98 -7.91
C ARG A 399 17.38 -14.23 -9.25
N PHE A 400 18.02 -13.07 -9.33
CA PHE A 400 18.15 -12.29 -10.55
C PHE A 400 19.42 -12.63 -11.33
N VAL A 401 19.28 -12.87 -12.63
CA VAL A 401 20.37 -13.25 -13.53
C VAL A 401 20.30 -12.37 -14.78
N ALA A 402 21.44 -11.80 -15.17
CA ALA A 402 21.53 -10.97 -16.38
C ALA A 402 21.07 -11.76 -17.62
N GLY A 403 20.24 -11.13 -18.46
CA GLY A 403 19.67 -11.73 -19.67
C GLY A 403 18.37 -12.52 -19.47
N GLU A 404 17.97 -12.79 -18.21
CA GLU A 404 16.72 -13.47 -17.87
C GLU A 404 15.52 -12.50 -17.81
N ARG A 405 14.32 -13.07 -17.67
CA ARG A 405 13.03 -12.36 -17.58
C ARG A 405 12.28 -12.77 -16.32
N TYR A 406 11.50 -11.83 -15.79
CA TYR A 406 10.73 -11.94 -14.56
C TYR A 406 9.36 -11.32 -14.75
N ASN A 407 8.30 -11.94 -14.21
CA ASN A 407 7.00 -11.30 -14.19
C ASN A 407 6.90 -10.41 -12.95
N LEU A 408 6.35 -9.22 -13.11
CA LEU A 408 6.10 -8.27 -12.03
C LEU A 408 4.64 -7.85 -12.04
N ALA A 409 4.06 -7.75 -10.86
CA ALA A 409 2.80 -7.06 -10.65
C ALA A 409 2.91 -6.15 -9.43
N PHE A 410 2.27 -4.99 -9.50
CA PHE A 410 2.38 -3.94 -8.50
C PHE A 410 1.06 -3.75 -7.78
N ALA A 411 1.16 -3.32 -6.53
CA ALA A 411 0.03 -2.79 -5.78
C ALA A 411 0.41 -1.48 -5.09
N VAL A 412 -0.52 -0.53 -5.05
CA VAL A 412 -0.38 0.74 -4.30
C VAL A 412 -1.57 0.89 -3.36
N HIS A 413 -1.28 1.03 -2.07
CA HIS A 413 -2.24 1.47 -1.08
C HIS A 413 -2.12 2.98 -0.95
N ASP A 414 -3.10 3.67 -1.51
CA ASP A 414 -3.23 5.12 -1.44
C ASP A 414 -4.57 5.53 -0.82
N ASP A 415 -4.61 6.73 -0.24
CA ASP A 415 -5.81 7.35 0.34
C ASP A 415 -6.18 6.76 1.72
N PHE A 416 -5.16 6.54 2.55
CA PHE A 416 -5.30 5.98 3.91
C PHE A 416 -6.09 4.66 3.93
N VAL A 417 -5.84 3.75 2.99
CA VAL A 417 -6.54 2.48 2.87
C VAL A 417 -5.69 1.30 3.32
N GLY A 418 -6.34 0.27 3.86
CA GLY A 418 -5.73 -1.02 4.17
C GLY A 418 -6.41 -2.18 3.43
N GLY A 419 -5.81 -3.36 3.51
CA GLY A 419 -6.41 -4.60 3.01
C GLY A 419 -6.72 -4.56 1.52
N ARG A 420 -7.94 -4.96 1.14
CA ARG A 420 -8.36 -5.10 -0.28
C ARG A 420 -8.46 -3.80 -1.07
N ARG A 421 -8.43 -2.63 -0.42
CA ARG A 421 -8.81 -1.35 -1.05
C ARG A 421 -7.67 -0.64 -1.80
N HIS A 422 -6.74 -1.43 -2.35
CA HIS A 422 -5.56 -0.95 -3.07
C HIS A 422 -5.77 -1.00 -4.58
N HIS A 423 -4.91 -0.28 -5.30
CA HIS A 423 -4.83 -0.40 -6.76
C HIS A 423 -3.89 -1.53 -7.12
N VAL A 424 -4.19 -2.25 -8.20
CA VAL A 424 -3.38 -3.36 -8.72
C VAL A 424 -3.03 -3.12 -10.19
N SER A 425 -1.88 -3.61 -10.63
CA SER A 425 -1.51 -3.59 -12.04
C SER A 425 -1.87 -4.90 -12.74
N TRP A 426 -1.81 -4.88 -14.07
CA TRP A 426 -1.56 -6.10 -14.83
C TRP A 426 -0.14 -6.62 -14.61
N VAL A 427 0.16 -7.78 -15.18
CA VAL A 427 1.51 -8.33 -15.20
C VAL A 427 2.35 -7.62 -16.26
N TYR A 428 3.57 -7.25 -15.87
CA TYR A 428 4.59 -6.75 -16.77
C TYR A 428 5.80 -7.67 -16.73
N ILE A 429 6.61 -7.65 -17.79
CA ILE A 429 7.85 -8.40 -17.83
C ILE A 429 9.00 -7.43 -17.58
N MET A 430 9.82 -7.74 -16.58
CA MET A 430 11.13 -7.14 -16.38
C MET A 430 12.19 -8.06 -16.97
N GLY A 431 13.21 -7.48 -17.59
CA GLY A 431 14.39 -8.21 -18.03
C GLY A 431 15.66 -7.48 -17.62
N LEU A 432 16.68 -8.22 -17.24
CA LEU A 432 17.99 -7.64 -16.94
C LEU A 432 18.79 -7.51 -18.23
N ASN A 433 19.06 -6.27 -18.63
CA ASN A 433 19.71 -5.93 -19.90
C ASN A 433 19.00 -6.52 -21.12
N ARG A 434 17.68 -6.29 -21.20
CA ARG A 434 16.82 -6.73 -22.30
C ARG A 434 15.92 -5.61 -22.79
N GLU A 435 15.91 -5.36 -24.09
CA GLU A 435 15.07 -4.31 -24.69
C GLU A 435 13.70 -4.84 -25.18
N ASP A 436 13.50 -6.16 -25.20
CA ASP A 436 12.29 -6.80 -25.70
C ASP A 436 11.25 -7.10 -24.60
N VAL A 437 11.27 -6.29 -23.54
CA VAL A 437 10.43 -6.36 -22.35
C VAL A 437 9.93 -4.96 -21.99
N GLN A 438 8.89 -4.87 -21.15
CA GLN A 438 8.33 -3.57 -20.74
C GLN A 438 9.27 -2.80 -19.81
N ILE A 439 9.92 -3.49 -18.87
CA ILE A 439 10.81 -2.90 -17.88
C ILE A 439 12.22 -3.45 -18.11
N ASN A 440 13.11 -2.65 -18.68
CA ASN A 440 14.52 -3.02 -18.85
C ASN A 440 15.32 -2.57 -17.63
N ALA A 441 15.77 -3.52 -16.81
CA ALA A 441 16.74 -3.24 -15.78
C ALA A 441 18.12 -3.05 -16.45
N VAL A 442 18.60 -1.82 -16.53
CA VAL A 442 19.85 -1.50 -17.25
C VAL A 442 21.09 -1.72 -16.38
N PRO A 443 22.20 -2.23 -16.94
CA PRO A 443 23.44 -2.35 -16.20
C PRO A 443 24.00 -0.96 -15.88
N LEU A 444 24.43 -0.76 -14.63
CA LEU A 444 25.18 0.42 -14.24
C LEU A 444 26.62 0.31 -14.74
N ALA A 445 27.20 1.42 -15.17
CA ALA A 445 28.61 1.45 -15.54
C ALA A 445 29.45 1.04 -14.31
N ALA A 446 30.43 0.15 -14.51
CA ALA A 446 31.37 -0.20 -13.45
C ALA A 446 32.01 1.08 -12.90
N LYS A 447 31.99 1.27 -11.57
CA LYS A 447 32.71 2.39 -10.95
C LYS A 447 34.16 2.33 -11.41
N GLU A 448 34.60 3.30 -12.20
CA GLU A 448 36.02 3.49 -12.43
C GLU A 448 36.65 3.75 -11.06
N THR A 449 37.37 2.77 -10.54
CA THR A 449 38.18 2.94 -9.34
C THR A 449 39.27 3.94 -9.70
N ARG A 450 39.08 5.20 -9.29
CA ARG A 450 40.19 6.17 -9.31
C ARG A 450 41.28 5.56 -8.43
N PRO A 451 42.48 5.29 -8.94
CA PRO A 451 43.57 4.86 -8.09
C PRO A 451 43.82 5.96 -7.06
N GLU A 452 43.89 5.58 -5.78
CA GLU A 452 44.33 6.47 -4.71
C GLU A 452 45.68 7.07 -5.14
N GLU A 453 45.76 8.40 -5.22
CA GLU A 453 47.03 9.09 -5.40
C GLU A 453 47.88 8.79 -4.16
N SER A 454 48.89 7.93 -4.36
CA SER A 454 49.88 7.50 -3.36
C SER A 454 50.79 8.60 -2.87
#